data_AF-A0A423TN05-F1
#
_entry.id   AF-A0A423TN05-F1
#
_cell.length_a   1.000
_cell.length_b   1.000
_cell.length_c   1.000
_cell.angle_alpha   90.00
_cell.angle_beta   90.00
_cell.angle_gamma   90.00
#
_symmetry.space_group_name_H-M   'P 1'
#
loop_
_entity.id
_entity.type
_entity.pdbx_description
1 polymer ?
#
loop_
_entity_poly.entity_id
_entity_poly.type
_entity_poly.pdbx_seq_one_letter_code
_entity_poly.pdbx_strand_id
1 'polypeptide(L)'
;MHVTFHGRDRFLREYGEVLKMKGCRNPEDLVQELEEEVLRRQKLQEESWRRRQLVASQYTQLNPHIFTLQVTLNISLNEDYSDGDLYFGPLRTETSSHRIGYSHQLGHGLLHLGQQLHGALPISQGTRYNLIIWMRSSRVRNRLCPMCDQEPSLVPVKNGFGDGFTAKTVNVCSTS
;
A
#
# COMPACT_ATOMS: atom_id res chain seq x y z
N MET A 1 -23.12 -9.24 -10.37
CA MET A 1 -24.14 -8.29 -9.86
C MET A 1 -23.45 -7.44 -8.82
N HIS A 2 -23.48 -6.12 -8.98
CA HIS A 2 -22.97 -5.20 -7.96
C HIS A 2 -24.16 -4.70 -7.14
N VAL A 3 -24.02 -4.62 -5.82
CA VAL A 3 -25.11 -4.23 -4.90
C VAL A 3 -24.60 -3.11 -4.00
N THR A 4 -25.39 -2.06 -3.86
CA THR A 4 -25.10 -0.97 -2.91
C THR A 4 -26.11 -1.02 -1.77
N PHE A 5 -25.61 -1.26 -0.56
CA PHE A 5 -26.44 -1.39 0.63
C PHE A 5 -26.58 -0.05 1.36
N HIS A 6 -27.81 0.47 1.41
CA HIS A 6 -28.15 1.70 2.15
C HIS A 6 -29.15 1.46 3.29
N GLY A 7 -29.43 0.18 3.59
CA GLY A 7 -30.42 -0.25 4.57
C GLY A 7 -31.37 -1.30 4.02
N ARG A 8 -31.92 -2.09 4.94
CA ARG A 8 -32.84 -3.22 4.72
C ARG A 8 -33.88 -2.98 3.64
N ASP A 9 -34.77 -2.01 3.85
CA ASP A 9 -35.95 -1.85 2.99
C ASP A 9 -35.59 -1.50 1.55
N ARG A 10 -34.53 -0.70 1.36
CA ARG A 10 -34.05 -0.33 0.02
C ARG A 10 -33.43 -1.53 -0.68
N PHE A 11 -32.60 -2.29 0.04
CA PHE A 11 -31.94 -3.48 -0.50
C PHE A 11 -32.95 -4.54 -0.98
N LEU A 12 -33.98 -4.82 -0.18
CA LEU A 12 -34.99 -5.82 -0.51
C LEU A 12 -35.84 -5.40 -1.71
N ARG A 13 -36.21 -4.12 -1.79
CA ARG A 13 -36.94 -3.58 -2.94
C ARG A 13 -36.13 -3.60 -4.23
N GLU A 14 -34.85 -3.22 -4.16
CA GLU A 14 -34.01 -3.07 -5.36
C GLU A 14 -33.43 -4.40 -5.86
N TYR A 15 -33.05 -5.30 -4.95
CA TYR A 15 -32.29 -6.50 -5.29
C TYR A 15 -33.01 -7.82 -4.95
N GLY A 16 -34.10 -7.79 -4.18
CA GLY A 16 -34.76 -9.00 -3.68
C GLY A 16 -35.20 -9.97 -4.78
N GLU A 17 -35.93 -9.49 -5.78
CA GLU A 17 -36.42 -10.34 -6.88
C GLU A 17 -35.26 -10.81 -7.78
N VAL A 18 -34.27 -9.96 -8.05
CA VAL A 18 -33.10 -10.33 -8.86
C VAL A 18 -32.28 -11.42 -8.15
N LEU A 19 -32.15 -11.33 -6.83
CA LEU A 19 -31.47 -12.34 -6.01
C LEU A 19 -32.23 -13.68 -6.04
N LYS A 20 -33.56 -13.66 -5.92
CA LYS A 20 -34.40 -14.86 -6.04
C LYS A 20 -34.26 -15.52 -7.41
N MET A 21 -34.31 -14.74 -8.49
CA MET A 21 -34.09 -15.24 -9.85
C MET A 21 -32.71 -15.88 -10.04
N LYS A 22 -31.72 -15.48 -9.23
CA LYS A 22 -30.36 -16.06 -9.23
C LYS A 22 -30.17 -17.19 -8.21
N GLY A 23 -31.24 -17.67 -7.59
CA GLY A 23 -31.24 -18.84 -6.70
C GLY A 23 -31.13 -18.51 -5.21
N CYS A 24 -31.21 -17.23 -4.81
CA CYS A 24 -31.31 -16.87 -3.39
C CYS A 24 -32.70 -17.26 -2.86
N ARG A 25 -32.75 -18.09 -1.80
CA ARG A 25 -34.03 -18.56 -1.24
C ARG A 25 -34.78 -17.45 -0.50
N ASN A 26 -34.07 -16.68 0.32
CA ASN A 26 -34.62 -15.55 1.05
C ASN A 26 -33.60 -14.41 1.15
N PRO A 27 -33.75 -13.33 0.36
CA PRO A 27 -32.86 -12.16 0.43
C PRO A 27 -32.83 -11.47 1.79
N GLU A 28 -33.85 -11.65 2.62
CA GLU A 28 -33.92 -11.11 3.99
C GLU A 28 -32.75 -11.59 4.86
N ASP A 29 -32.35 -12.85 4.67
CA ASP A 29 -31.31 -13.49 5.48
C ASP A 29 -29.95 -12.80 5.30
N LEU A 30 -29.74 -12.09 4.18
CA LEU A 30 -28.51 -11.36 3.88
C LEU A 30 -28.43 -10.00 4.58
N VAL A 31 -29.56 -9.45 5.03
CA VAL A 31 -29.63 -8.07 5.55
C VAL A 31 -28.76 -7.92 6.80
N GLN A 32 -28.85 -8.88 7.73
CA GLN A 32 -28.08 -8.82 8.97
C GLN A 32 -26.56 -8.82 8.68
N GLU A 33 -26.08 -9.73 7.83
CA GLU A 33 -24.66 -9.79 7.46
C GLU A 33 -24.19 -8.50 6.78
N LEU A 34 -25.03 -7.90 5.93
CA LEU A 34 -24.72 -6.63 5.26
C LEU A 34 -24.66 -5.45 6.24
N GLU A 35 -25.58 -5.39 7.21
CA GLU A 35 -25.57 -4.37 8.27
C GLU A 35 -24.33 -4.50 9.16
N GLU A 36 -23.99 -5.73 9.56
CA GLU A 36 -22.79 -6.03 10.32
C GLU A 36 -21.52 -5.66 9.55
N GLU A 37 -21.45 -5.96 8.24
CA GLU A 37 -20.32 -5.59 7.39
C GLU A 37 -20.18 -4.07 7.21
N VAL A 38 -21.29 -3.33 7.07
CA VAL A 38 -21.27 -1.86 7.02
C VAL A 38 -20.73 -1.29 8.32
N LEU A 39 -21.24 -1.76 9.47
CA LEU A 39 -20.78 -1.33 10.79
C LEU A 39 -19.30 -1.66 10.99
N ARG A 40 -18.86 -2.85 10.58
CA ARG A 40 -17.45 -3.26 10.64
C ARG A 40 -16.57 -2.34 9.80
N ARG A 41 -16.99 -1.99 8.57
CA ARG A 41 -16.24 -1.06 7.69
C ARG A 41 -16.19 0.36 8.21
N GLN A 42 -17.26 0.85 8.82
CA GLN A 42 -17.29 2.17 9.47
C GLN A 42 -16.28 2.25 10.62
N LYS A 43 -16.21 1.21 11.46
CA LYS A 43 -15.23 1.13 12.56
C LYS A 43 -13.80 0.92 12.08
N LEU A 44 -13.62 0.32 10.91
CA LEU A 44 -12.31 -0.08 10.39
C LEU A 44 -11.33 1.07 10.22
N GLN A 45 -11.80 2.27 9.87
CA GLN A 45 -10.94 3.45 9.75
C GLN A 45 -10.37 3.87 11.10
N GLU A 46 -11.22 4.00 12.12
CA GLU A 46 -10.81 4.38 13.47
C GLU A 46 -9.92 3.30 14.10
N GLU A 47 -10.30 2.03 13.97
CA GLU A 47 -9.51 0.89 14.45
C GLU A 47 -8.16 0.79 13.73
N SER A 48 -8.11 1.02 12.41
CA SER A 48 -6.86 1.06 11.63
C SER A 48 -5.99 2.24 12.06
N TRP A 49 -6.60 3.38 12.42
CA TRP A 49 -5.89 4.53 12.97
C TRP A 49 -5.30 4.23 14.35
N ARG A 50 -6.12 3.70 15.27
CA ARG A 50 -5.68 3.29 16.61
C ARG A 50 -4.59 2.22 16.54
N ARG A 51 -4.73 1.24 15.65
CA ARG A 51 -3.72 0.21 15.41
C ARG A 51 -2.43 0.79 14.85
N ARG A 52 -2.51 1.74 13.91
CA ARG A 52 -1.33 2.46 13.40
C ARG A 52 -0.65 3.26 14.50
N GLN A 53 -1.40 3.96 15.36
CA GLN A 53 -0.84 4.66 16.51
C GLN A 53 -0.18 3.71 17.50
N LEU A 54 -0.82 2.58 17.81
CA LEU A 54 -0.30 1.55 18.71
C LEU A 54 0.98 0.92 18.16
N VAL A 55 0.98 0.55 16.88
CA VAL A 55 2.18 0.06 16.19
C VAL A 55 3.25 1.16 16.21
N ALA A 56 2.93 2.41 15.85
CA ALA A 56 3.91 3.49 15.90
C ALA A 56 4.48 3.75 17.31
N SER A 57 3.71 3.53 18.38
CA SER A 57 4.15 3.77 19.76
C SER A 57 4.86 2.59 20.41
N GLN A 58 4.55 1.35 19.99
CA GLN A 58 5.10 0.13 20.61
C GLN A 58 6.08 -0.62 19.71
N TYR A 59 5.92 -0.52 18.39
CA TYR A 59 6.80 -1.19 17.43
C TYR A 59 8.09 -0.42 17.29
N THR A 60 9.13 -0.94 17.95
CA THR A 60 10.50 -0.57 17.63
C THR A 60 10.91 -1.36 16.41
N GLN A 61 11.12 -0.67 15.28
CA GLN A 61 11.68 -1.28 14.08
C GLN A 61 12.98 -1.97 14.46
N LEU A 62 13.07 -3.28 14.20
CA LEU A 62 14.27 -4.06 14.50
C LEU A 62 15.52 -3.46 13.84
N ASN A 63 15.32 -2.76 12.70
CA ASN A 63 16.36 -2.06 11.98
C ASN A 63 15.74 -0.87 11.21
N PRO A 64 15.74 0.36 11.76
CA PRO A 64 15.17 1.52 11.10
C PRO A 64 15.93 1.87 9.81
N HIS A 65 17.24 1.64 9.80
CA HIS A 65 18.12 2.11 8.72
C HIS A 65 17.89 1.35 7.40
N ILE A 66 17.33 0.13 7.36
CA ILE A 66 17.17 -0.70 6.13
C ILE A 66 16.52 0.05 4.95
N PHE A 67 15.66 1.04 5.26
CA PHE A 67 14.94 1.81 4.27
C PHE A 67 15.76 2.93 3.59
N THR A 68 17.05 3.11 3.89
CA THR A 68 17.88 4.28 3.53
C THR A 68 17.99 4.65 2.06
N LEU A 69 17.67 3.79 1.10
CA LEU A 69 17.98 4.08 -0.32
C LEU A 69 16.97 3.49 -1.31
N GLN A 70 15.73 3.29 -0.87
CA GLN A 70 14.67 2.76 -1.74
C GLN A 70 13.88 3.93 -2.31
N VAL A 71 13.69 3.92 -3.63
CA VAL A 71 12.81 4.87 -4.31
C VAL A 71 11.60 4.08 -4.79
N THR A 72 10.42 4.64 -4.59
CA THR A 72 9.18 4.06 -5.08
C THR A 72 8.71 4.88 -6.27
N LEU A 73 8.39 4.19 -7.37
CA LEU A 73 7.64 4.75 -8.48
C LEU A 73 6.20 4.26 -8.38
N ASN A 74 5.26 5.20 -8.34
CA ASN A 74 3.83 4.92 -8.25
C ASN A 74 3.13 5.54 -9.46
N ILE A 75 2.54 4.73 -10.33
CA ILE A 75 1.92 5.15 -11.59
C ILE A 75 0.41 4.95 -11.50
N SER A 76 -0.38 5.98 -11.81
CA SER A 76 -1.84 5.84 -11.90
C SER A 76 -2.22 5.15 -13.21
N LEU A 77 -3.07 4.11 -13.12
CA LEU A 77 -3.50 3.33 -14.28
C LEU A 77 -4.94 3.64 -14.72
N ASN A 78 -5.70 4.40 -13.93
CA ASN A 78 -7.03 4.85 -14.29
C ASN A 78 -7.38 6.20 -13.62
N GLU A 79 -8.55 6.74 -13.97
CA GLU A 79 -9.12 7.97 -13.40
C GLU A 79 -10.62 7.86 -13.05
N ASP A 80 -11.23 6.69 -13.23
CA ASP A 80 -12.66 6.42 -12.94
C ASP A 80 -12.92 6.20 -11.44
N TYR A 81 -12.51 7.14 -10.61
CA TYR A 81 -12.73 7.14 -9.16
C TYR A 81 -12.82 8.57 -8.60
N SER A 82 -13.27 8.70 -7.35
CA SER A 82 -13.35 9.99 -6.64
C SER A 82 -12.64 9.94 -5.29
N ASP A 83 -12.06 11.08 -4.91
CA ASP A 83 -11.14 11.22 -3.76
C ASP A 83 -9.92 10.28 -3.87
N GLY A 84 -9.38 9.80 -2.75
CA GLY A 84 -8.26 8.87 -2.77
C GLY A 84 -6.90 9.52 -3.02
N ASP A 85 -6.74 10.82 -2.77
CA ASP A 85 -5.45 11.50 -2.88
C ASP A 85 -4.37 10.81 -2.06
N LEU A 86 -3.12 10.89 -2.53
CA LEU A 86 -1.99 10.56 -1.70
C LEU A 86 -1.69 11.70 -0.75
N TYR A 87 -1.08 11.37 0.39
CA TYR A 87 -0.42 12.36 1.23
C TYR A 87 1.02 11.93 1.49
N PHE A 88 1.89 12.91 1.56
CA PHE A 88 3.31 12.77 1.83
C PHE A 88 3.67 13.62 3.04
N GLY A 89 4.31 13.01 4.01
CA GLY A 89 4.77 13.65 5.23
C GLY A 89 6.29 13.81 5.26
N PRO A 90 6.86 14.02 6.46
CA PRO A 90 8.30 14.14 6.66
C PRO A 90 9.05 12.87 6.27
N LEU A 91 10.36 13.01 6.08
CA LEU A 91 11.26 11.85 6.15
C LEU A 91 11.28 11.28 7.57
N ARG A 92 11.56 9.98 7.71
CA ARG A 92 11.64 9.34 9.03
C ARG A 92 12.61 10.04 10.00
N THR A 93 13.67 10.67 9.49
CA THR A 93 14.67 11.39 10.30
C THR A 93 14.23 12.78 10.75
N GLU A 94 13.11 13.27 10.24
CA GLU A 94 12.60 14.60 10.51
C GLU A 94 11.50 14.55 11.59
N THR A 95 11.47 15.56 12.45
CA THR A 95 10.50 15.69 13.55
C THR A 95 9.24 16.48 13.16
N SER A 96 9.13 16.92 11.90
CA SER A 96 7.99 17.68 11.40
C SER A 96 6.71 16.84 11.37
N SER A 97 5.56 17.47 11.56
CA SER A 97 4.25 16.83 11.38
C SER A 97 3.57 17.23 10.07
N HIS A 98 4.21 18.08 9.26
CA HIS A 98 3.65 18.63 8.03
C HIS A 98 3.38 17.54 6.98
N ARG A 99 2.25 17.66 6.27
CA ARG A 99 1.84 16.73 5.22
C ARG A 99 1.31 17.50 4.01
N ILE A 100 1.66 17.01 2.83
CA ILE A 100 1.27 17.58 1.53
C ILE A 100 0.42 16.54 0.80
N GLY A 101 -0.74 16.97 0.29
CA GLY A 101 -1.59 16.14 -0.56
C GLY A 101 -1.10 16.10 -2.01
N TYR A 102 -1.33 14.99 -2.70
CA TYR A 102 -1.06 14.82 -4.12
C TYR A 102 -2.17 14.00 -4.76
N SER A 103 -2.87 14.63 -5.71
CA SER A 103 -3.86 13.96 -6.55
C SER A 103 -3.16 13.25 -7.70
N HIS A 104 -3.37 11.94 -7.79
CA HIS A 104 -2.82 11.14 -8.89
C HIS A 104 -3.42 11.57 -10.23
N GLN A 105 -2.60 11.53 -11.27
CA GLN A 105 -3.00 11.79 -12.64
C GLN A 105 -2.79 10.54 -13.48
N LEU A 106 -3.75 10.20 -14.36
CA LEU A 106 -3.65 9.06 -15.26
C LEU A 106 -2.34 9.10 -16.06
N GLY A 107 -1.63 7.97 -16.11
CA GLY A 107 -0.38 7.83 -16.86
C GLY A 107 0.84 8.52 -16.23
N HIS A 108 0.67 9.28 -15.14
CA HIS A 108 1.78 9.96 -14.48
C HIS A 108 2.44 9.06 -13.42
N GLY A 109 3.77 9.02 -13.47
CA GLY A 109 4.60 8.34 -12.48
C GLY A 109 5.06 9.31 -11.39
N LEU A 110 4.65 9.03 -10.15
CA LEU A 110 5.10 9.74 -8.97
C LEU A 110 6.29 9.01 -8.34
N LEU A 111 7.43 9.69 -8.33
CA LEU A 111 8.66 9.18 -7.73
C LEU A 111 8.82 9.77 -6.32
N HIS A 112 8.97 8.92 -5.30
CA HIS A 112 9.21 9.38 -3.94
C HIS A 112 10.18 8.48 -3.18
N LEU A 113 10.77 9.03 -2.12
CA LEU A 113 11.65 8.27 -1.23
C LEU A 113 10.82 7.27 -0.42
N GLY A 114 11.31 6.02 -0.32
CA GLY A 114 10.67 4.99 0.48
C GLY A 114 10.68 5.29 1.98
N GLN A 115 11.56 6.18 2.45
CA GLN A 115 11.61 6.66 3.83
C GLN A 115 10.65 7.81 4.14
N GLN A 116 10.04 8.41 3.12
CA GLN A 116 9.08 9.48 3.32
C GLN A 116 7.79 8.87 3.87
N LEU A 117 7.24 9.42 4.95
CA LEU A 117 5.92 9.02 5.40
C LEU A 117 4.92 9.26 4.27
N HIS A 118 4.10 8.28 3.92
CA HIS A 118 3.07 8.47 2.89
C HIS A 118 1.89 7.55 3.12
N GLY A 119 0.77 7.89 2.49
CA GLY A 119 -0.43 7.07 2.48
C GLY A 119 -1.42 7.53 1.43
N ALA A 120 -2.51 6.78 1.29
CA ALA A 120 -3.66 7.16 0.47
C ALA A 120 -4.84 7.52 1.38
N LEU A 121 -5.54 8.59 1.02
CA LEU A 121 -6.84 8.93 1.59
C LEU A 121 -7.90 7.94 1.10
N PRO A 122 -9.07 7.86 1.76
CA PRO A 122 -10.17 7.01 1.33
C PRO A 122 -10.66 7.38 -0.07
N ILE A 123 -11.02 6.36 -0.85
CA ILE A 123 -11.77 6.51 -2.12
C ILE A 123 -13.26 6.51 -1.75
N SER A 124 -14.01 7.52 -2.20
CA SER A 124 -15.45 7.60 -1.94
C SER A 124 -16.28 6.86 -2.99
N GLN A 125 -15.83 6.83 -4.25
CA GLN A 125 -16.51 6.18 -5.36
C GLN A 125 -15.52 5.57 -6.37
N GLY A 126 -15.94 4.51 -7.06
CA GLY A 126 -15.14 3.85 -8.10
C GLY A 126 -14.06 2.90 -7.57
N THR A 127 -13.00 2.69 -8.35
CA THR A 127 -11.86 1.85 -7.98
C THR A 127 -10.59 2.45 -8.55
N ARG A 128 -9.55 2.60 -7.73
CA ARG A 128 -8.25 3.15 -8.15
C ARG A 128 -7.24 2.04 -8.38
N TYR A 129 -6.62 2.02 -9.56
CA TYR A 129 -5.56 1.09 -9.93
C TYR A 129 -4.22 1.82 -10.04
N ASN A 130 -3.22 1.35 -9.31
CA ASN A 130 -1.85 1.88 -9.36
C ASN A 130 -0.84 0.77 -9.63
N LEU A 131 0.16 1.05 -10.46
CA LEU A 131 1.39 0.24 -10.56
C LEU A 131 2.44 0.82 -9.61
N ILE A 132 2.85 0.03 -8.61
CA ILE A 132 3.87 0.41 -7.64
C ILE A 132 5.13 -0.42 -7.88
N ILE A 133 6.25 0.26 -8.12
CA ILE A 133 7.55 -0.36 -8.34
C ILE A 133 8.51 0.11 -7.24
N TRP A 134 8.99 -0.84 -6.44
CA TRP A 134 10.03 -0.58 -5.45
C TRP A 134 11.41 -0.81 -6.06
N MET A 135 12.18 0.26 -6.16
CA MET A 135 13.49 0.23 -6.81
C MET A 135 14.62 0.25 -5.77
N ARG A 136 15.65 -0.54 -6.06
CA ARG A 136 16.85 -0.68 -5.23
C ARG A 136 18.08 -0.65 -6.12
N SER A 137 19.13 0.05 -5.69
CA SER A 137 20.40 0.10 -6.42
C SER A 137 21.47 -0.72 -5.70
N SER A 138 21.90 -1.83 -6.31
CA SER A 138 23.00 -2.64 -5.80
C SER A 138 24.31 -1.85 -5.75
N ARG A 139 24.56 -0.94 -6.72
CA ARG A 139 25.72 -0.05 -6.73
C ARG A 139 25.82 0.83 -5.47
N VAL A 140 24.68 1.26 -4.93
CA VAL A 140 24.66 2.06 -3.70
C VAL A 140 24.70 1.15 -2.47
N ARG A 141 23.90 0.08 -2.46
CA ARG A 141 23.83 -0.88 -1.33
C ARG A 141 25.14 -1.63 -1.09
N ASN A 142 25.93 -1.89 -2.13
CA ASN A 142 27.23 -2.55 -2.00
C ASN A 142 28.30 -1.66 -1.33
N ARG A 143 28.08 -0.35 -1.21
CA ARG A 143 29.05 0.55 -0.54
C ARG A 143 28.91 0.48 0.97
N LEU A 144 27.71 0.71 1.48
CA LEU A 144 27.38 0.65 2.89
C LEU A 144 26.08 -0.11 3.07
N CYS A 145 26.09 -1.05 4.00
CA CYS A 145 24.92 -1.78 4.43
C CYS A 145 23.90 -0.76 4.96
N PRO A 146 22.69 -0.69 4.39
CA PRO A 146 21.66 0.23 4.83
C PRO A 146 21.21 -0.09 6.27
N MET A 147 21.61 -1.22 6.86
CA MET A 147 21.17 -1.61 8.19
C MET A 147 22.08 -1.10 9.31
N CYS A 148 23.37 -1.03 9.06
CA CYS A 148 24.39 -0.73 10.07
C CYS A 148 25.42 0.31 9.61
N ASP A 149 25.30 0.84 8.40
CA ASP A 149 26.23 1.79 7.78
C ASP A 149 27.69 1.30 7.75
N GLN A 150 27.89 -0.02 7.76
CA GLN A 150 29.20 -0.69 7.59
C GLN A 150 29.31 -1.31 6.19
N GLU A 151 30.52 -1.57 5.72
CA GLU A 151 30.72 -2.33 4.48
C GLU A 151 30.03 -3.71 4.57
N PRO A 152 29.16 -4.07 3.61
CA PRO A 152 28.36 -5.29 3.70
C PRO A 152 29.22 -6.54 3.46
N SER A 153 29.17 -7.49 4.41
CA SER A 153 29.69 -8.85 4.20
C SER A 153 28.63 -9.70 3.49
N LEU A 154 28.97 -10.22 2.30
CA LEU A 154 28.01 -10.91 1.43
C LEU A 154 28.04 -12.42 1.65
N VAL A 155 26.86 -13.02 1.79
CA VAL A 155 26.66 -14.47 1.81
C VAL A 155 25.80 -14.88 0.60
N PRO A 156 26.19 -15.93 -0.16
CA PRO A 156 25.39 -16.41 -1.29
C PRO A 156 24.00 -16.86 -0.86
N VAL A 157 22.98 -16.42 -1.60
CA VAL A 157 21.59 -16.84 -1.38
C VAL A 157 21.43 -18.26 -1.92
N LYS A 158 21.18 -19.23 -1.03
CA LYS A 158 21.01 -20.63 -1.42
C LYS A 158 19.65 -20.91 -2.05
N ASN A 159 18.60 -20.24 -1.58
CA ASN A 159 17.22 -20.40 -2.04
C ASN A 159 16.49 -19.04 -2.00
N GLY A 160 15.66 -18.75 -3.01
CA GLY A 160 14.83 -17.56 -3.05
C GLY A 160 15.56 -16.28 -3.48
N PHE A 161 15.06 -15.13 -3.04
CA PHE A 161 15.57 -13.81 -3.40
C PHE A 161 16.41 -13.23 -2.26
N GLY A 162 17.58 -12.65 -2.59
CA GLY A 162 18.43 -11.95 -1.61
C GLY A 162 18.05 -10.49 -1.40
N ASP A 163 18.79 -9.83 -0.49
CA ASP A 163 18.55 -8.44 -0.09
C ASP A 163 19.02 -7.38 -1.12
N GLY A 164 19.28 -7.80 -2.36
CA GLY A 164 19.65 -6.91 -3.46
C GLY A 164 21.10 -6.40 -3.42
N PHE A 165 21.99 -7.10 -2.72
CA PHE A 165 23.44 -6.91 -2.83
C PHE A 165 24.02 -7.80 -3.92
N THR A 166 25.12 -7.38 -4.53
CA THR A 166 25.79 -8.13 -5.61
C THR A 166 27.27 -8.27 -5.31
N ALA A 167 27.86 -9.45 -5.53
CA ALA A 167 29.32 -9.60 -5.50
C ALA A 167 29.97 -8.77 -6.62
N LYS A 168 31.29 -8.49 -6.52
CA LYS A 168 32.02 -7.76 -7.57
C LYS A 168 31.71 -8.35 -8.94
N THR A 169 31.22 -7.50 -9.84
CA THR A 169 30.93 -7.86 -11.24
C THR A 169 32.23 -8.26 -11.92
N VAL A 170 32.35 -9.53 -12.30
CA VAL A 170 33.34 -9.95 -13.29
C VAL A 170 32.88 -9.38 -14.62
N ASN A 171 33.74 -8.63 -15.30
CA ASN A 171 33.44 -8.18 -16.65
C ASN A 171 33.44 -9.40 -17.57
N VAL A 172 32.27 -9.97 -17.85
CA VAL A 172 32.12 -11.11 -18.77
C VAL A 172 32.40 -10.73 -20.23
N CYS A 173 32.55 -9.44 -20.54
CA CYS A 173 32.89 -8.92 -21.86
C CYS A 173 34.33 -8.41 -21.97
N SER A 174 35.18 -8.54 -20.94
CA SER A 174 36.61 -8.27 -21.12
C SER A 174 37.23 -9.47 -21.84
N THR A 175 37.47 -9.32 -23.14
CA THR A 175 38.31 -10.24 -23.91
C THR A 175 39.73 -10.22 -23.35
N SER A 176 40.30 -11.42 -23.18
CA SER A 176 41.72 -11.64 -22.85
C SER A 176 42.66 -11.05 -23.89
#